data_AF-A0A3D4IHC0-F1
#
_entry.id   AF-A0A3D4IHC0-F1
#
_cell.length_a   1.000
_cell.length_b   1.000
_cell.length_c   1.000
_cell.angle_alpha   90.00
_cell.angle_beta   90.00
_cell.angle_gamma   90.00
#
_symmetry.space_group_name_H-M   'P 1'
#
loop_
_entity.id
_entity.type
_entity.pdbx_description
1 polymer ?
#
loop_
_entity_poly.entity_id
_entity_poly.type
_entity_poly.pdbx_seq_one_letter_code
_entity_poly.pdbx_strand_id
1 'polypeptide(L)'
;TKDFYLSQHEVTQELFQRFVNETNYKTSRERGNRSETWRNTFTGNRNPVVYVSWNDAQAFVTWLNKREKVKWYRLPTEAEWEYAA
;
A
#
# COMPACT_ATOMS: atom_id res chain seq x y z
N THR A 1 27.56 -2.48 2.02
CA THR A 1 26.13 -2.63 1.69
C THR A 1 25.35 -2.00 2.82
N LYS A 2 24.26 -1.25 2.57
CA LYS A 2 23.44 -0.69 3.66
C LYS A 2 22.39 -1.71 4.04
N ASP A 3 22.18 -1.89 5.33
CA ASP A 3 21.12 -2.77 5.82
C ASP A 3 19.74 -2.17 5.52
N PHE A 4 18.78 -3.02 5.21
CA PHE A 4 17.39 -2.63 4.94
C PHE A 4 16.43 -3.64 5.55
N TYR A 5 15.18 -3.21 5.74
CA TYR A 5 14.09 -4.05 6.22
C TYR A 5 13.00 -4.07 5.14
N LEU A 6 12.46 -5.25 4.87
CA LEU A 6 11.31 -5.44 3.99
C LEU A 6 10.16 -6.04 4.79
N SER A 7 8.93 -5.64 4.47
CA SER A 7 7.75 -6.25 5.08
C SER A 7 7.70 -7.73 4.74
N GLN A 8 7.49 -8.58 5.76
CA GLN A 8 7.35 -10.03 5.57
C GLN A 8 6.13 -10.42 4.72
N HIS A 9 5.08 -9.59 4.77
CA HIS A 9 3.83 -9.81 4.04
C HIS A 9 3.47 -8.56 3.25
N GLU A 10 2.67 -8.76 2.20
CA GLU A 10 2.08 -7.67 1.45
C GLU A 10 1.16 -6.82 2.33
N VAL A 11 0.96 -5.57 1.90
CA VAL A 11 0.00 -4.67 2.56
C VAL A 11 -1.40 -5.27 2.44
N THR A 12 -2.02 -5.54 3.59
CA THR A 12 -3.36 -6.13 3.66
C THR A 12 -4.45 -5.10 3.37
N GLN A 13 -5.61 -5.59 2.94
CA GLN A 13 -6.82 -4.77 2.79
C GLN A 13 -7.19 -4.04 4.08
N GLU A 14 -7.02 -4.65 5.24
CA GLU A 14 -7.27 -4.00 6.54
C GLU A 14 -6.42 -2.75 6.74
N LEU A 15 -5.11 -2.85 6.47
CA LEU A 15 -4.20 -1.74 6.66
C LEU A 15 -4.49 -0.62 5.67
N PHE A 16 -4.79 -0.97 4.43
CA PHE A 16 -5.17 0.00 3.40
C PHE A 16 -6.52 0.67 3.69
N GLN A 17 -7.48 -0.07 4.26
CA GLN A 17 -8.77 0.46 4.70
C GLN A 17 -8.58 1.55 5.77
N ARG A 18 -7.65 1.37 6.71
CA ARG A 18 -7.33 2.39 7.73
C ARG A 18 -6.79 3.66 7.10
N PHE A 19 -5.88 3.53 6.13
CA PHE A 19 -5.40 4.66 5.34
C PHE A 19 -6.54 5.43 4.69
N VAL A 20 -7.43 4.74 3.97
CA VAL A 20 -8.55 5.39 3.28
C VAL A 20 -9.52 6.03 4.26
N ASN A 21 -9.84 5.38 5.38
CA ASN A 21 -10.76 5.93 6.38
C ASN A 21 -10.22 7.21 7.03
N GLU A 22 -8.91 7.27 7.34
CA GLU A 22 -8.30 8.44 7.99
C GLU A 22 -8.07 9.61 7.03
N THR A 23 -7.76 9.32 5.77
CA THR A 23 -7.40 10.34 4.78
C THR A 23 -8.55 10.71 3.85
N ASN A 24 -9.65 9.96 3.90
CA ASN A 24 -10.73 9.98 2.92
C ASN A 24 -10.20 9.83 1.46
N TYR A 25 -9.11 9.07 1.29
CA TYR A 25 -8.42 8.94 0.03
C TYR A 25 -9.24 8.13 -0.98
N LYS A 26 -9.40 8.68 -2.18
CA LYS A 26 -9.96 7.96 -3.33
C LYS A 26 -8.83 7.52 -4.23
N THR A 27 -8.71 6.21 -4.44
CA THR A 27 -7.71 5.62 -5.33
C THR A 27 -7.94 6.01 -6.78
N SER A 28 -6.88 5.93 -7.59
CA SER A 28 -6.95 6.22 -9.03
C SER A 28 -7.97 5.32 -9.74
N ARG A 29 -8.11 4.06 -9.29
CA ARG A 29 -9.12 3.10 -9.77
C ARG A 29 -10.56 3.55 -9.48
N GLU A 30 -10.82 4.00 -8.24
CA GLU A 30 -12.14 4.52 -7.82
C GLU A 30 -12.51 5.81 -8.58
N ARG A 31 -11.53 6.68 -8.83
CA ARG A 31 -11.74 7.90 -9.64
C ARG A 31 -12.07 7.58 -11.10
N GLY A 32 -11.53 6.49 -11.63
CA GLY A 32 -11.81 5.99 -12.98
C GLY A 32 -13.17 5.30 -13.13
N ASN A 33 -14.03 5.35 -12.11
CA ASN A 33 -15.38 4.76 -12.11
C ASN A 33 -15.42 3.29 -12.56
N ARG A 34 -14.40 2.51 -12.18
CA ARG A 34 -14.33 1.07 -12.47
C ARG A 34 -15.20 0.29 -11.50
N SER A 35 -15.87 -0.75 -12.00
CA SER A 35 -16.72 -1.64 -11.19
C SER A 35 -15.90 -2.45 -10.15
N GLU A 36 -14.68 -2.84 -10.53
CA GLU A 36 -13.75 -3.56 -9.66
C GLU A 36 -12.75 -2.61 -9.01
N THR A 37 -12.76 -2.57 -7.68
CA THR A 37 -11.87 -1.75 -6.84
C THR A 37 -11.28 -2.58 -5.72
N TRP A 38 -10.27 -2.03 -5.04
CA TRP A 38 -9.63 -2.64 -3.88
C TRP A 38 -10.62 -3.08 -2.77
N ARG A 39 -11.80 -2.45 -2.70
CA ARG A 39 -12.88 -2.75 -1.73
C ARG A 39 -13.71 -4.00 -2.07
N ASN A 40 -13.79 -4.37 -3.35
CA ASN A 40 -14.68 -5.42 -3.87
C ASN A 40 -13.90 -6.54 -4.57
N THR A 41 -12.63 -6.77 -4.20
CA THR A 41 -11.83 -7.79 -4.91
C THR A 41 -11.84 -9.14 -4.20
N PHE A 42 -11.69 -9.13 -2.87
CA PHE A 42 -11.57 -10.36 -2.09
C PHE A 42 -12.48 -10.28 -0.88
N THR A 43 -13.06 -11.43 -0.53
CA THR A 43 -13.82 -11.60 0.71
C THR A 43 -12.84 -11.88 1.86
N GLY A 44 -12.31 -10.83 2.48
CA GLY A 44 -11.57 -10.95 3.74
C GLY A 44 -10.47 -9.90 3.95
N ASN A 45 -10.39 -9.36 5.17
CA ASN A 45 -9.52 -8.22 5.51
C ASN A 45 -8.00 -8.52 5.48
N ARG A 46 -7.61 -9.80 5.56
CA ARG A 46 -6.20 -10.24 5.56
C ARG A 46 -5.63 -10.47 4.17
N ASN A 47 -6.45 -10.36 3.12
CA ASN A 47 -5.98 -10.50 1.76
C ASN A 47 -5.11 -9.29 1.37
N PRO A 48 -4.14 -9.48 0.47
CA PRO A 48 -3.35 -8.38 -0.05
C PRO A 48 -4.25 -7.36 -0.76
N VAL A 49 -3.92 -6.08 -0.61
CA VAL A 49 -4.59 -5.02 -1.36
C VAL A 49 -4.18 -5.10 -2.83
N VAL A 50 -5.17 -5.05 -3.72
CA VAL A 50 -4.98 -5.11 -5.18
C VAL A 50 -5.73 -4.00 -5.88
N TYR A 51 -5.45 -3.81 -7.17
CA TYR A 51 -5.95 -2.69 -7.98
C TYR A 51 -5.53 -1.30 -7.47
N VAL A 52 -4.36 -1.22 -6.85
CA VAL A 52 -3.71 0.04 -6.46
C VAL A 52 -2.73 0.47 -7.54
N SER A 53 -2.72 1.76 -7.90
CA SER A 53 -1.70 2.30 -8.80
C SER A 53 -0.42 2.62 -8.03
N TRP A 54 0.70 2.79 -8.75
CA TRP A 54 1.96 3.22 -8.16
C TRP A 54 1.82 4.55 -7.37
N ASN A 55 1.04 5.49 -7.90
CA ASN A 55 0.75 6.75 -7.22
C ASN A 55 -0.04 6.55 -5.92
N ASP A 56 -0.99 5.61 -5.90
CA ASP A 56 -1.76 5.28 -4.69
C ASP A 56 -0.82 4.63 -3.64
N ALA A 57 0.11 3.77 -4.06
CA ALA A 57 1.11 3.16 -3.19
C ALA A 57 2.08 4.21 -2.58
N GLN A 58 2.54 5.17 -3.37
CA GLN A 58 3.35 6.30 -2.87
C GLN A 58 2.59 7.17 -1.85
N ALA A 59 1.30 7.43 -2.12
CA ALA A 59 0.45 8.17 -1.19
C ALA A 59 0.27 7.42 0.15
N PHE A 60 0.09 6.10 0.08
CA PHE A 60 0.01 5.24 1.26
C PHE A 60 1.31 5.26 2.08
N VAL A 61 2.46 5.10 1.45
CA VAL A 61 3.78 5.19 2.10
C VAL A 61 3.98 6.57 2.76
N THR A 62 3.59 7.64 2.07
CA THR A 62 3.69 9.01 2.60
C THR A 62 2.80 9.20 3.82
N TRP A 63 1.58 8.68 3.80
CA TRP A 63 0.69 8.70 4.96
C TRP A 63 1.26 7.90 6.13
N LEU A 64 1.81 6.70 5.87
CA LEU A 64 2.38 5.85 6.91
C LEU A 64 3.56 6.52 7.61
N ASN A 65 4.47 7.12 6.82
CA ASN A 65 5.55 7.94 7.34
C ASN A 65 5.04 9.11 8.20
N LYS A 66 4.00 9.82 7.75
CA LYS A 66 3.40 10.93 8.49
C LYS A 66 2.75 10.48 9.80
N ARG A 67 2.05 9.35 9.79
CA ARG A 67 1.35 8.77 10.94
C ARG A 67 2.33 8.37 12.04
N GLU A 68 3.37 7.62 11.68
CA GLU A 68 4.41 7.13 12.60
C GLU A 68 5.47 8.20 12.90
N LYS A 69 5.40 9.38 12.25
CA LYS A 69 6.39 10.47 12.32
C LYS A 69 7.82 10.01 11.97
N VAL A 70 7.92 9.07 11.04
CA VAL A 70 9.19 8.54 10.51
C VAL A 70 9.36 8.91 9.04
N LYS A 71 10.54 8.65 8.48
CA LYS A 71 10.84 8.85 7.05
C LYS A 71 11.48 7.62 6.40
N TRP A 72 11.33 6.44 7.01
CA TRP A 72 12.06 5.24 6.59
C TRP A 72 11.24 4.34 5.65
N TYR A 73 9.90 4.44 5.65
CA TYR A 73 9.09 3.65 4.74
C TYR A 73 9.22 4.18 3.32
N ARG A 74 9.48 3.28 2.37
CA ARG A 74 9.53 3.52 0.93
C ARG A 74 9.17 2.25 0.18
N LEU A 75 8.89 2.38 -1.11
CA LEU A 75 8.86 1.22 -1.98
C LEU A 75 10.28 0.64 -2.13
N PRO A 76 10.42 -0.70 -2.13
CA PRO A 76 11.70 -1.35 -2.41
C PRO A 76 12.13 -1.03 -3.85
N THR A 77 13.44 -1.02 -4.08
CA THR A 77 13.98 -1.08 -5.45
C THR A 77 13.81 -2.50 -6.01
N GLU A 78 13.86 -2.65 -7.34
CA GLU A 78 13.77 -3.98 -7.98
C GLU A 78 14.84 -4.94 -7.46
N ALA A 79 16.09 -4.47 -7.35
CA ALA A 79 17.20 -5.26 -6.80
C ALA A 79 17.00 -5.66 -5.32
N GLU A 80 16.40 -4.80 -4.50
CA GLU A 80 16.08 -5.14 -3.10
C GLU A 80 14.92 -6.13 -3.00
N TRP A 81 13.97 -6.07 -3.94
CA TRP A 81 12.87 -7.01 -4.03
C TRP A 81 13.36 -8.39 -4.48
N GLU A 82 14.20 -8.46 -5.52
CA GLU A 82 14.81 -9.72 -5.98
C GLU A 82 15.70 -10.36 -4.92
N TYR A 83 16.43 -9.57 -4.11
CA TYR A 83 17.28 -10.10 -3.04
C TYR A 83 16.47 -10.72 -1.88
N ALA A 84 15.26 -10.23 -1.66
CA ALA A 84 14.41 -10.64 -0.54
C ALA A 84 13.35 -11.71 -0.92
N ALA A 85 13.17 -11.97 -2.21
CA ALA A 85 12.27 -12.99 -2.76
C ALA A 85 12.87 -14.40 -2.64
#